data_AF-A0A0B2W0P1-F1
#
_entry.id   AF-A0A0B2W0P1-F1
#
_cell.length_a   1.000
_cell.length_b   1.000
_cell.length_c   1.000
_cell.angle_alpha   90.00
_cell.angle_beta   90.00
_cell.angle_gamma   90.00
#
_symmetry.space_group_name_H-M   'P 1'
#
loop_
_entity.id
_entity.type
_entity.pdbx_description
1 polymer ?
#
loop_
_entity_poly.entity_id
_entity_poly.type
_entity_poly.pdbx_seq_one_letter_code
_entity_poly.pdbx_strand_id
1 'polypeptide(L)'
;MSGASFSWWEGRSYVIVVKYISFGIHEQYFTSYSHIEEERIFSSEQNDNVTCEFLLERFYARLYYYEYSKAETYLNEAIGRANLDMELCGVLGKRTKFQRVNIPQLIAKASSSMVTDRGRSQDDEEWQSIRLPTNVLLDDDTLLENVSVLEASEGKARFQPVQLACILARCAFEASTQHNDQLLRERCSAYVDKVISEGCNWAVQASALLWRCTLEKENKRRVQRSCLQAEHLAKLMDAFDDPEALKFNYEHAKMWENYLLLCVDTNDFAGAIRALHRLLDLKGKHEDDEVLEAVVAQIMKFVKSKDDSANHMKKEMCKLLARMASKQTFSPKIWRCYAALVQPGNEDRSIEHHEKYLHLLERAYLADHTKQNWYSEEEQCCVVLNAAVDVLKQKQRLAELNNTDPTDMASKLRVTARPLVAIVEKTYGIDASSATSNTLKSALADVKGFITNADAQRL
;
A
#
# COMPACT_ATOMS: atom_id res chain seq x y z
N MET A 1 9.99 0.36 -8.77
CA MET A 1 9.58 1.75 -8.40
C MET A 1 10.77 2.68 -8.59
N SER A 2 10.59 3.92 -9.05
CA SER A 2 11.67 4.92 -9.08
C SER A 2 12.09 5.29 -7.64
N GLY A 3 13.37 5.55 -7.38
CA GLY A 3 13.86 5.92 -6.04
C GLY A 3 13.11 7.10 -5.40
N ALA A 4 12.61 8.00 -6.24
CA ALA A 4 11.69 9.09 -5.91
C ALA A 4 10.42 8.65 -5.16
N SER A 5 9.76 7.59 -5.61
CA SER A 5 8.53 7.10 -4.98
C SER A 5 8.82 6.49 -3.61
N PHE A 6 9.94 5.77 -3.48
CA PHE A 6 10.37 5.20 -2.21
C PHE A 6 10.64 6.28 -1.16
N SER A 7 11.40 7.33 -1.51
CA SER A 7 11.69 8.44 -0.58
C SER A 7 10.45 9.24 -0.19
N TRP A 8 9.46 9.39 -1.09
CA TRP A 8 8.19 10.02 -0.75
C TRP A 8 7.38 9.20 0.27
N TRP A 9 7.29 7.88 0.08
CA TRP A 9 6.59 6.97 1.00
C TRP A 9 7.30 6.82 2.35
N GLU A 10 8.62 6.68 2.33
CA GLU A 10 9.48 6.74 3.52
C GLU A 10 9.17 8.03 4.30
N GLY A 11 9.09 9.14 3.58
CA GLY A 11 8.70 10.40 4.16
C GLY A 11 7.32 10.39 4.84
N ARG A 12 6.28 9.91 4.16
CA ARG A 12 4.92 9.82 4.71
C ARG A 12 4.87 8.99 5.99
N SER A 13 5.62 7.88 6.03
CA SER A 13 5.71 7.01 7.20
C SER A 13 6.20 7.76 8.44
N TYR A 14 7.20 8.63 8.29
CA TYR A 14 7.69 9.44 9.41
C TYR A 14 6.66 10.47 9.90
N VAL A 15 5.88 11.12 9.01
CA VAL A 15 4.82 12.05 9.43
C VAL A 15 3.78 11.34 10.30
N ILE A 16 3.40 10.12 9.91
CA ILE A 16 2.45 9.29 10.67
C ILE A 16 3.07 8.92 12.02
N VAL A 17 4.31 8.41 12.04
CA VAL A 17 4.99 8.02 13.28
C VAL A 17 5.14 9.19 14.26
N VAL A 18 5.48 10.39 13.78
CA VAL A 18 5.59 11.60 14.63
C VAL A 18 4.24 12.02 15.18
N LYS A 19 3.16 11.95 14.40
CA LYS A 19 1.81 12.33 14.85
C LYS A 19 1.26 11.41 15.95
N TYR A 20 1.64 10.12 15.95
CA TYR A 20 0.99 9.11 16.79
C TYR A 20 1.89 8.46 17.86
N ILE A 21 3.22 8.47 17.73
CA ILE A 21 4.10 7.64 18.56
C ILE A 21 5.08 8.45 19.44
N SER A 22 5.80 9.46 18.93
CA SER A 22 6.79 10.17 19.77
C SER A 22 7.32 11.50 19.22
N PHE A 23 7.58 12.45 20.12
CA PHE A 23 8.09 13.81 19.87
C PHE A 23 9.59 13.87 19.47
N GLY A 24 10.31 12.75 19.43
CA GLY A 24 11.79 12.71 19.36
C GLY A 24 12.45 12.46 18.00
N ILE A 25 11.70 12.22 16.92
CA ILE A 25 12.24 11.84 15.58
C ILE A 25 12.34 13.06 14.63
N HIS A 26 12.17 14.27 15.15
CA HIS A 26 12.13 15.53 14.39
C HIS A 26 13.36 15.75 13.49
N GLU A 27 14.57 15.48 14.00
CA GLU A 27 15.81 15.77 13.28
C GLU A 27 16.07 14.76 12.13
N GLN A 28 15.77 13.48 12.36
CA GLN A 28 15.87 12.43 11.33
C GLN A 28 14.82 12.61 10.21
N TYR A 29 13.63 13.11 10.55
CA TYR A 29 12.60 13.53 9.60
C TYR A 29 13.14 14.60 8.64
N PHE A 30 13.61 15.73 9.16
CA PHE A 30 14.08 16.81 8.28
C PHE A 30 15.36 16.48 7.51
N THR A 31 16.22 15.59 8.04
CA THR A 31 17.48 15.18 7.39
C THR A 31 17.25 14.20 6.23
N SER A 32 16.34 13.23 6.37
CA SER A 32 15.95 12.36 5.23
C SER A 32 15.21 13.18 4.15
N TYR A 33 14.43 14.18 4.57
CA TYR A 33 13.65 15.04 3.68
C TYR A 33 14.42 16.18 3.00
N SER A 34 15.54 16.65 3.56
CA SER A 34 16.41 17.62 2.89
C SER A 34 17.05 17.03 1.64
N HIS A 35 17.27 15.72 1.60
CA HIS A 35 17.77 15.03 0.40
C HIS A 35 16.72 14.90 -0.72
N ILE A 36 15.44 15.11 -0.42
CA ILE A 36 14.34 15.13 -1.41
C ILE A 36 14.27 16.50 -2.11
N GLU A 37 15.02 17.52 -1.66
CA GLU A 37 14.83 18.88 -2.18
C GLU A 37 15.07 19.05 -3.68
N GLU A 38 15.85 18.24 -4.40
CA GLU A 38 16.19 18.63 -5.78
C GLU A 38 16.30 17.55 -6.87
N GLU A 39 16.18 16.24 -6.61
CA GLU A 39 16.37 15.26 -7.69
C GLU A 39 15.15 14.38 -8.02
N ARG A 40 14.59 14.67 -9.20
CA ARG A 40 14.03 13.70 -10.16
C ARG A 40 12.61 13.14 -9.96
N ILE A 41 11.75 13.70 -9.11
CA ILE A 41 10.29 13.43 -9.24
C ILE A 41 9.66 14.33 -10.33
N PHE A 42 10.27 15.48 -10.62
CA PHE A 42 9.64 16.62 -11.27
C PHE A 42 10.13 16.94 -12.70
N SER A 43 10.75 16.00 -13.41
CA SER A 43 11.30 16.26 -14.77
C SER A 43 10.29 16.13 -15.91
N SER A 44 9.00 15.94 -15.63
CA SER A 44 7.96 15.95 -16.66
C SER A 44 6.80 16.82 -16.24
N GLU A 45 6.38 17.75 -17.10
CA GLU A 45 5.18 18.60 -17.06
C GLU A 45 3.85 17.82 -17.01
N GLN A 46 3.83 16.61 -16.44
CA GLN A 46 2.77 15.63 -16.66
C GLN A 46 2.01 15.16 -15.42
N ASN A 47 2.19 15.76 -14.24
CA ASN A 47 1.17 15.58 -13.19
C ASN A 47 1.16 16.69 -12.13
N ASP A 48 0.53 17.82 -12.46
CA ASP A 48 0.32 18.94 -11.52
C ASP A 48 -0.41 18.49 -10.24
N ASN A 49 -1.35 17.52 -10.34
CA ASN A 49 -2.08 16.99 -9.18
C ASN A 49 -1.16 16.30 -8.16
N VAL A 50 -0.24 15.44 -8.60
CA VAL A 50 0.71 14.73 -7.73
C VAL A 50 1.66 15.73 -7.06
N THR A 51 2.06 16.76 -7.80
CA THR A 51 2.89 17.83 -7.26
C THR A 51 2.14 18.62 -6.17
N CYS A 52 0.87 18.94 -6.41
CA CYS A 52 0.02 19.57 -5.40
C CYS A 52 -0.15 18.71 -4.15
N GLU A 53 -0.38 17.40 -4.28
CA GLU A 53 -0.48 16.47 -3.15
C GLU A 53 0.80 16.48 -2.30
N PHE A 54 1.96 16.40 -2.95
CA PHE A 54 3.26 16.49 -2.29
C PHE A 54 3.45 17.83 -1.54
N LEU A 55 3.09 18.95 -2.17
CA LEU A 55 3.18 20.28 -1.56
C LEU A 55 2.23 20.41 -0.36
N LEU A 56 1.01 19.86 -0.44
CA LEU A 56 0.06 19.86 0.67
C LEU A 56 0.55 19.03 1.86
N GLU A 57 1.22 17.91 1.62
CA GLU A 57 1.85 17.13 2.70
C GLU A 57 2.94 17.91 3.40
N ARG A 58 3.81 18.58 2.64
CA ARG A 58 4.84 19.47 3.19
C ARG A 58 4.23 20.61 3.98
N PHE A 59 3.18 21.23 3.46
CA PHE A 59 2.41 22.25 4.17
C PHE A 59 1.93 21.74 5.53
N TYR A 60 1.23 20.60 5.59
CA TYR A 60 0.70 20.07 6.85
C TYR A 60 1.81 19.66 7.84
N ALA A 61 2.94 19.14 7.35
CA ALA A 61 4.08 18.82 8.19
C ALA A 61 4.70 20.09 8.81
N ARG A 62 4.93 21.13 8.00
CA ARG A 62 5.49 22.42 8.48
C ARG A 62 4.51 23.12 9.44
N LEU A 63 3.21 23.04 9.15
CA LEU A 63 2.16 23.56 10.02
C LEU A 63 2.16 22.87 11.39
N TYR A 64 2.33 21.54 11.43
CA TYR A 64 2.40 20.77 12.67
C TYR A 64 3.59 21.18 13.57
N TYR A 65 4.72 21.54 12.96
CA TYR A 65 5.90 22.03 13.66
C TYR A 65 5.94 23.54 13.86
N TYR A 66 4.81 24.24 13.67
CA TYR A 66 4.68 25.68 13.88
C TYR A 66 5.60 26.54 12.97
N GLU A 67 6.11 25.97 11.87
CA GLU A 67 6.92 26.69 10.88
C GLU A 67 6.02 27.40 9.84
N TYR A 68 5.23 28.37 10.32
CA TYR A 68 4.15 28.98 9.54
C TYR A 68 4.60 29.64 8.23
N SER A 69 5.76 30.31 8.21
CA SER A 69 6.27 30.97 7.00
C SER A 69 6.56 29.96 5.89
N LYS A 70 7.17 28.81 6.21
CA LYS A 70 7.43 27.74 5.24
C LYS A 70 6.14 27.02 4.85
N ALA A 71 5.21 26.84 5.79
CA ALA A 71 3.90 26.27 5.47
C ALA A 71 3.17 27.16 4.44
N GLU A 72 3.16 28.47 4.65
CA GLU A 72 2.53 29.42 3.73
C GLU A 72 3.12 29.37 2.31
N THR A 73 4.45 29.25 2.18
CA THR A 73 5.09 29.14 0.85
C THR A 73 4.62 27.89 0.11
N TYR A 74 4.59 26.73 0.78
CA TYR A 74 4.13 25.48 0.16
C TYR A 74 2.64 25.52 -0.19
N LEU A 75 1.81 26.13 0.66
CA LEU A 75 0.38 26.29 0.40
C LEU A 75 0.12 27.18 -0.82
N ASN A 76 0.79 28.32 -0.91
CA ASN A 76 0.64 29.23 -2.04
C ASN A 76 1.12 28.59 -3.35
N GLU A 77 2.21 27.82 -3.30
CA GLU A 77 2.67 27.05 -4.45
C GLU A 77 1.65 25.98 -4.86
N ALA A 78 1.10 25.22 -3.91
CA ALA A 78 0.08 24.20 -4.18
C ALA A 78 -1.17 24.79 -4.84
N ILE A 79 -1.65 25.93 -4.34
CA ILE A 79 -2.80 26.66 -4.91
C ILE A 79 -2.51 27.13 -6.34
N GLY A 80 -1.30 27.67 -6.57
CA GLY A 80 -0.85 28.09 -7.89
C GLY A 80 -0.81 26.94 -8.91
N ARG A 81 -0.23 25.79 -8.52
CA ARG A 81 -0.17 24.58 -9.37
C ARG A 81 -1.57 23.99 -9.62
N ALA A 82 -2.46 24.08 -8.64
CA ALA A 82 -3.84 23.63 -8.76
C ALA A 82 -4.72 24.55 -9.64
N ASN A 83 -4.17 25.69 -10.12
CA ASN A 83 -4.87 26.74 -10.87
C ASN A 83 -6.19 27.15 -10.19
N LEU A 84 -6.15 27.22 -8.86
CA LEU A 84 -7.27 27.53 -8.00
C LEU A 84 -7.18 29.00 -7.56
N ASP A 85 -8.23 29.75 -7.82
CA ASP A 85 -8.43 31.06 -7.20
C ASP A 85 -9.54 30.93 -6.14
N MET A 86 -9.29 31.47 -4.96
CA MET A 86 -10.23 31.37 -3.84
C MET A 86 -10.24 32.65 -3.00
N GLU A 87 -11.44 33.17 -2.74
CA GLU A 87 -11.67 34.40 -2.01
C GLU A 87 -12.85 34.25 -1.04
N LEU A 88 -12.76 34.92 0.11
CA LEU A 88 -13.89 35.08 1.02
C LEU A 88 -14.68 36.32 0.62
N CYS A 89 -15.98 36.17 0.37
CA CYS A 89 -16.85 37.27 -0.03
C CYS A 89 -18.14 37.30 0.76
N GLY A 90 -18.73 38.50 0.87
CA GLY A 90 -20.03 38.72 1.49
C GLY A 90 -21.14 38.71 0.44
N VAL A 91 -22.10 37.79 0.57
CA VAL A 91 -23.28 37.70 -0.31
C VAL A 91 -24.58 37.91 0.46
N LEU A 92 -25.60 38.47 -0.18
CA LEU A 92 -26.91 38.63 0.48
C LEU A 92 -27.62 37.28 0.60
N GLY A 93 -27.98 36.92 1.83
CA GLY A 93 -28.68 35.67 2.09
C GLY A 93 -29.37 35.60 3.45
N LYS A 94 -29.87 34.40 3.77
CA LYS A 94 -30.55 34.08 5.04
C LYS A 94 -29.92 32.85 5.70
N ARG A 95 -29.92 32.84 7.04
CA ARG A 95 -29.50 31.69 7.86
C ARG A 95 -30.64 31.07 8.67
N THR A 96 -31.79 31.72 8.73
CA THR A 96 -32.95 31.26 9.52
C THR A 96 -34.20 31.18 8.65
N LYS A 97 -35.09 30.25 8.99
CA LYS A 97 -36.36 29.98 8.29
C LYS A 97 -37.32 31.18 8.35
N PHE A 98 -37.29 31.94 9.46
CA PHE A 98 -38.22 33.04 9.72
C PHE A 98 -37.68 34.44 9.34
N GLN A 99 -36.45 34.52 8.82
CA GLN A 99 -35.84 35.79 8.43
C GLN A 99 -36.53 36.39 7.19
N ARG A 100 -36.98 37.63 7.31
CA ARG A 100 -37.65 38.36 6.21
C ARG A 100 -36.65 39.01 5.27
N VAL A 101 -35.66 39.70 5.81
CA VAL A 101 -34.67 40.52 5.08
C VAL A 101 -33.38 39.74 4.84
N ASN A 102 -32.78 39.85 3.66
CA ASN A 102 -31.47 39.26 3.38
C ASN A 102 -30.36 40.12 3.99
N ILE A 103 -29.41 39.48 4.66
CA ILE A 103 -28.28 40.13 5.35
C ILE A 103 -26.98 39.58 4.74
N PRO A 104 -25.88 40.34 4.69
CA PRO A 104 -24.58 39.82 4.22
C PRO A 104 -24.17 38.54 4.96
N GLN A 105 -23.77 37.53 4.20
CA GLN A 105 -23.32 36.21 4.64
C GLN A 105 -21.95 35.95 4.05
N LEU A 106 -21.02 35.45 4.88
CA LEU A 106 -19.69 35.10 4.42
C LEU A 106 -19.73 33.76 3.69
N ILE A 107 -19.20 33.71 2.47
CA ILE A 107 -19.03 32.49 1.69
C ILE A 107 -17.61 32.42 1.12
N ALA A 108 -17.12 31.20 0.89
CA ALA A 108 -15.90 30.97 0.12
C ALA A 108 -16.28 30.81 -1.35
N LYS A 109 -15.87 31.78 -2.16
CA LYS A 109 -15.97 31.72 -3.62
C LYS A 109 -14.67 31.15 -4.15
N ALA A 110 -14.78 30.21 -5.06
CA ALA A 110 -13.64 29.57 -5.71
C ALA A 110 -13.89 29.52 -7.21
N SER A 111 -12.83 29.70 -7.99
CA SER A 111 -12.85 29.53 -9.44
C SER A 111 -11.61 28.73 -9.88
N SER A 112 -11.76 27.98 -10.98
CA SER A 112 -10.68 27.17 -11.54
C SER A 112 -10.40 27.65 -12.96
N SER A 113 -9.17 28.03 -13.24
CA SER A 113 -8.75 28.42 -14.60
C SER A 113 -8.46 27.21 -15.49
N MET A 114 -8.53 25.97 -14.97
CA MET A 114 -8.44 24.78 -15.80
C MET A 114 -9.71 24.62 -16.64
N VAL A 115 -9.56 24.68 -17.96
CA VAL A 115 -10.57 24.20 -18.91
C VAL A 115 -10.77 22.71 -18.65
N THR A 116 -11.92 22.32 -18.12
CA THR A 116 -12.30 20.90 -17.96
C THR A 116 -12.62 20.30 -19.33
N ASP A 117 -11.61 20.17 -20.20
CA ASP A 117 -11.70 19.42 -21.46
C ASP A 117 -10.61 18.34 -21.57
N ARG A 118 -9.91 18.06 -20.46
CA ARG A 118 -9.23 16.77 -20.32
C ARG A 118 -10.28 15.74 -19.94
N GLY A 119 -10.72 14.98 -20.95
CA GLY A 119 -11.66 13.89 -20.82
C GLY A 119 -11.39 13.04 -19.58
N ARG A 120 -12.49 12.65 -18.94
CA ARG A 120 -12.54 11.82 -17.73
C ARG A 120 -11.52 10.68 -17.81
N SER A 121 -10.67 10.55 -16.80
CA SER A 121 -9.95 9.29 -16.65
C SER A 121 -10.95 8.22 -16.22
N GLN A 122 -10.75 6.98 -16.66
CA GLN A 122 -11.59 5.85 -16.27
C GLN A 122 -11.57 5.60 -14.76
N ASP A 123 -10.47 5.99 -14.09
CA ASP A 123 -10.34 5.99 -12.63
C ASP A 123 -11.28 7.00 -11.95
N ASP A 124 -11.51 8.18 -12.54
CA ASP A 124 -12.40 9.22 -11.95
C ASP A 124 -13.89 8.82 -11.98
N GLU A 125 -14.31 7.97 -12.92
CA GLU A 125 -15.66 7.38 -12.94
C GLU A 125 -15.76 6.21 -11.94
N GLU A 126 -14.68 5.46 -11.73
CA GLU A 126 -14.60 4.36 -10.78
C GLU A 126 -14.66 4.85 -9.31
N TRP A 127 -13.96 5.94 -8.97
CA TRP A 127 -14.01 6.57 -7.63
C TRP A 127 -15.34 7.23 -7.29
N GLN A 128 -16.16 7.58 -8.30
CA GLN A 128 -17.52 8.13 -8.09
C GLN A 128 -18.53 7.06 -7.64
N SER A 129 -18.22 5.77 -7.79
CA SER A 129 -19.04 4.67 -7.29
C SER A 129 -18.96 4.51 -5.77
N ILE A 130 -17.95 5.10 -5.11
CA ILE A 130 -17.77 5.05 -3.66
C ILE A 130 -18.78 5.97 -3.00
N ARG A 131 -19.63 5.42 -2.12
CA ARG A 131 -20.54 6.22 -1.29
C ARG A 131 -19.71 7.15 -0.39
N LEU A 132 -19.82 8.45 -0.63
CA LEU A 132 -19.21 9.47 0.23
C LEU A 132 -19.83 9.44 1.64
N PRO A 133 -19.08 9.82 2.68
CA PRO A 133 -19.63 9.97 4.02
C PRO A 133 -20.84 10.90 3.99
N THR A 134 -21.93 10.47 4.64
CA THR A 134 -23.18 11.21 4.59
C THR A 134 -23.04 12.49 5.42
N ASN A 135 -23.45 13.61 4.84
CA ASN A 135 -23.60 14.88 5.56
C ASN A 135 -24.90 14.83 6.38
N VAL A 136 -24.78 14.75 7.70
CA VAL A 136 -25.90 14.74 8.64
C VAL A 136 -26.61 16.10 8.59
N LEU A 137 -27.92 16.08 8.42
CA LEU A 137 -28.75 17.28 8.42
C LEU A 137 -28.81 17.89 9.83
N LEU A 138 -28.94 19.22 9.90
CA LEU A 138 -29.07 19.98 11.14
C LEU A 138 -30.43 19.76 11.80
N ASP A 139 -31.50 19.68 10.99
CA ASP A 139 -32.90 19.48 11.41
C ASP A 139 -33.34 20.40 12.58
N ASP A 140 -32.89 21.66 12.55
CA ASP A 140 -33.24 22.68 13.56
C ASP A 140 -34.51 23.45 13.13
N ASP A 141 -35.43 23.69 14.07
CA ASP A 141 -36.71 24.37 13.82
C ASP A 141 -36.57 25.84 13.36
N THR A 142 -35.40 26.44 13.53
CA THR A 142 -35.16 27.87 13.30
C THR A 142 -34.10 28.15 12.25
N LEU A 143 -33.00 27.39 12.24
CA LEU A 143 -31.87 27.56 11.34
C LEU A 143 -32.12 26.86 10.00
N LEU A 144 -31.53 27.41 8.94
CA LEU A 144 -31.44 26.74 7.64
C LEU A 144 -30.25 25.77 7.63
N GLU A 145 -30.37 24.69 6.86
CA GLU A 145 -29.31 23.70 6.64
C GLU A 145 -28.04 24.33 6.05
N ASN A 146 -28.25 25.11 4.99
CA ASN A 146 -27.24 25.89 4.30
C ASN A 146 -27.72 27.34 4.20
N VAL A 147 -26.78 28.27 4.07
CA VAL A 147 -27.10 29.68 3.80
C VAL A 147 -27.86 29.78 2.47
N SER A 148 -29.06 30.37 2.48
CA SER A 148 -29.80 30.62 1.24
C SER A 148 -29.30 31.92 0.61
N VAL A 149 -28.58 31.83 -0.51
CA VAL A 149 -28.02 32.98 -1.24
C VAL A 149 -28.99 33.43 -2.33
N LEU A 150 -29.12 34.75 -2.53
CA LEU A 150 -29.95 35.33 -3.60
C LEU A 150 -29.32 35.23 -4.98
N GLU A 151 -28.00 35.36 -5.06
CA GLU A 151 -27.23 35.23 -6.29
C GLU A 151 -26.94 33.75 -6.54
N ALA A 152 -27.63 33.16 -7.51
CA ALA A 152 -27.32 31.82 -7.98
C ALA A 152 -25.93 31.86 -8.64
N SER A 153 -25.00 31.03 -8.17
CA SER A 153 -23.70 30.89 -8.81
C SER A 153 -23.89 30.43 -10.27
N GLU A 154 -23.53 31.28 -11.22
CA GLU A 154 -23.44 30.96 -12.63
C GLU A 154 -22.45 29.80 -12.83
N GLY A 155 -22.92 28.68 -13.36
CA GLY A 155 -22.11 27.51 -13.73
C GLY A 155 -21.48 26.75 -12.55
N LYS A 156 -21.96 25.53 -12.26
CA LYS A 156 -21.24 24.59 -11.37
C LYS A 156 -19.98 24.08 -12.09
N ALA A 157 -18.88 24.84 -12.04
CA ALA A 157 -17.58 24.29 -12.34
C ALA A 157 -17.24 23.24 -11.25
N ARG A 158 -17.07 21.98 -11.65
CA ARG A 158 -16.76 20.88 -10.72
C ARG A 158 -15.26 20.92 -10.41
N PHE A 159 -14.91 20.98 -9.14
CA PHE A 159 -13.51 21.04 -8.68
C PHE A 159 -12.88 19.65 -8.58
N GLN A 160 -11.57 19.59 -8.85
CA GLN A 160 -10.76 18.39 -8.61
C GLN A 160 -10.58 18.16 -7.10
N PRO A 161 -10.38 16.90 -6.64
CA PRO A 161 -10.15 16.61 -5.23
C PRO A 161 -9.01 17.41 -4.62
N VAL A 162 -7.92 17.60 -5.38
CA VAL A 162 -6.75 18.35 -4.94
C VAL A 162 -7.04 19.83 -4.75
N GLN A 163 -7.89 20.43 -5.59
CA GLN A 163 -8.33 21.83 -5.43
C GLN A 163 -9.15 21.99 -4.15
N LEU A 164 -10.04 21.05 -3.86
CA LEU A 164 -10.82 21.07 -2.62
C LEU A 164 -9.95 20.80 -1.37
N ALA A 165 -8.90 19.99 -1.50
CA ALA A 165 -7.89 19.81 -0.46
C ALA A 165 -7.10 21.11 -0.19
N CYS A 166 -6.77 21.90 -1.23
CA CYS A 166 -6.18 23.23 -1.06
C CYS A 166 -7.10 24.19 -0.29
N ILE A 167 -8.42 24.14 -0.51
CA ILE A 167 -9.38 24.95 0.25
C ILE A 167 -9.37 24.56 1.74
N LEU A 168 -9.37 23.26 2.05
CA LEU A 168 -9.22 22.78 3.44
C LEU A 168 -7.86 23.14 4.05
N ALA A 169 -6.79 23.11 3.27
CA ALA A 169 -5.46 23.50 3.72
C ALA A 169 -5.40 25.00 4.07
N ARG A 170 -6.05 25.87 3.29
CA ARG A 170 -6.22 27.29 3.63
C ARG A 170 -6.99 27.46 4.94
N CYS A 171 -8.08 26.71 5.13
CA CYS A 171 -8.83 26.70 6.39
C CYS A 171 -7.94 26.29 7.58
N ALA A 172 -7.15 25.23 7.43
CA ALA A 172 -6.22 24.77 8.48
C ALA A 172 -5.14 25.82 8.80
N PHE A 173 -4.59 26.49 7.78
CA PHE A 173 -3.60 27.54 7.97
C PHE A 173 -4.16 28.72 8.76
N GLU A 174 -5.36 29.21 8.40
CA GLU A 174 -6.02 30.28 9.15
C GLU A 174 -6.31 29.86 10.59
N ALA A 175 -6.80 28.64 10.79
CA ALA A 175 -7.09 28.10 12.13
C ALA A 175 -5.84 28.03 13.04
N SER A 176 -4.65 27.82 12.46
CA SER A 176 -3.39 27.75 13.22
C SER A 176 -2.69 29.11 13.41
N THR A 177 -2.96 30.09 12.54
CA THR A 177 -2.22 31.37 12.54
C THR A 177 -3.02 32.54 13.13
N GLN A 178 -4.34 32.46 13.10
CA GLN A 178 -5.22 33.53 13.57
C GLN A 178 -5.70 33.30 15.01
N HIS A 179 -6.19 34.37 15.64
CA HIS A 179 -6.76 34.28 16.98
C HIS A 179 -8.07 33.48 16.97
N ASN A 180 -8.23 32.56 17.93
CA ASN A 180 -9.42 31.71 18.03
C ASN A 180 -10.64 32.48 18.55
N ASP A 181 -11.35 33.15 17.66
CA ASP A 181 -12.55 33.92 17.94
C ASP A 181 -13.76 33.44 17.11
N GLN A 182 -14.89 34.17 17.22
CA GLN A 182 -16.09 33.86 16.44
C GLN A 182 -15.91 34.15 14.95
N LEU A 183 -15.11 35.16 14.60
CA LEU A 183 -14.89 35.56 13.21
C LEU A 183 -14.08 34.49 12.46
N LEU A 184 -13.02 33.96 13.07
CA LEU A 184 -12.24 32.85 12.55
C LEU A 184 -13.11 31.62 12.30
N ARG A 185 -14.01 31.31 13.24
CA ARG A 185 -14.95 30.18 13.07
C ARG A 185 -15.88 30.35 11.87
N GLU A 186 -16.42 31.55 11.65
CA GLU A 186 -17.26 31.83 10.47
C GLU A 186 -16.43 31.76 9.16
N ARG A 187 -15.19 32.26 9.16
CA ARG A 187 -14.27 32.13 8.01
C ARG A 187 -13.97 30.67 7.68
N CYS A 188 -13.61 29.87 8.68
CA CYS A 188 -13.35 28.45 8.53
C CYS A 188 -14.60 27.69 8.07
N SER A 189 -15.79 28.03 8.60
CA SER A 189 -17.05 27.44 8.16
C SER A 189 -17.30 27.69 6.68
N ALA A 190 -17.03 28.90 6.18
CA ALA A 190 -17.22 29.23 4.77
C ALA A 190 -16.38 28.33 3.83
N TYR A 191 -15.12 28.05 4.18
CA TYR A 191 -14.28 27.12 3.42
C TYR A 191 -14.80 25.68 3.49
N VAL A 192 -15.13 25.21 4.69
CA VAL A 192 -15.61 23.83 4.93
C VAL A 192 -16.94 23.58 4.22
N ASP A 193 -17.86 24.55 4.25
CA ASP A 193 -19.16 24.47 3.59
C ASP A 193 -19.02 24.43 2.07
N LYS A 194 -18.07 25.19 1.50
CA LYS A 194 -17.74 25.11 0.07
C LYS A 194 -17.31 23.69 -0.31
N VAL A 195 -16.39 23.09 0.43
CA VAL A 195 -15.89 21.72 0.16
C VAL A 195 -16.99 20.67 0.25
N ILE A 196 -17.82 20.73 1.30
CA ILE A 196 -18.91 19.76 1.51
C ILE A 196 -20.01 19.89 0.44
N SER A 197 -20.24 21.10 -0.08
CA SER A 197 -21.23 21.34 -1.13
C SER A 197 -20.83 20.78 -2.50
N GLU A 198 -19.53 20.68 -2.78
CA GLU A 198 -19.01 20.18 -4.06
C GLU A 198 -18.97 18.64 -4.09
N GLY A 199 -18.51 18.01 -2.99
CA GLY A 199 -18.47 16.55 -2.83
C GLY A 199 -17.61 15.83 -3.88
N CYS A 200 -16.36 15.46 -3.54
CA CYS A 200 -15.42 14.87 -4.49
C CYS A 200 -14.99 13.43 -4.16
N ASN A 201 -14.21 13.24 -3.10
CA ASN A 201 -13.67 11.96 -2.68
C ASN A 201 -13.82 11.75 -1.16
N TRP A 202 -13.69 10.50 -0.73
CA TRP A 202 -13.92 10.13 0.67
C TRP A 202 -13.01 10.90 1.63
N ALA A 203 -11.71 11.00 1.33
CA ALA A 203 -10.73 11.61 2.22
C ALA A 203 -10.98 13.12 2.45
N VAL A 204 -11.22 13.89 1.38
CA VAL A 204 -11.51 15.32 1.48
C VAL A 204 -12.87 15.55 2.11
N GLN A 205 -13.89 14.77 1.74
CA GLN A 205 -15.22 14.86 2.33
C GLN A 205 -15.22 14.55 3.83
N ALA A 206 -14.59 13.44 4.24
CA ALA A 206 -14.46 13.07 5.65
C ALA A 206 -13.71 14.14 6.44
N SER A 207 -12.59 14.64 5.89
CA SER A 207 -11.80 15.72 6.51
C SER A 207 -12.64 16.98 6.70
N ALA A 208 -13.40 17.40 5.68
CA ALA A 208 -14.26 18.57 5.77
C ALA A 208 -15.36 18.39 6.82
N LEU A 209 -15.99 17.20 6.90
CA LEU A 209 -17.02 16.91 7.90
C LEU A 209 -16.45 16.88 9.32
N LEU A 210 -15.23 16.36 9.53
CA LEU A 210 -14.52 16.43 10.81
C LEU A 210 -14.19 17.88 11.21
N TRP A 211 -13.74 18.70 10.25
CA TRP A 211 -13.54 20.13 10.46
C TRP A 211 -14.83 20.82 10.90
N ARG A 212 -15.96 20.53 10.25
CA ARG A 212 -17.28 21.04 10.66
C ARG A 212 -17.63 20.66 12.09
N CYS A 213 -17.42 19.39 12.46
CA CYS A 213 -17.68 18.92 13.83
C CYS A 213 -16.90 19.78 14.84
N THR A 214 -15.63 20.05 14.55
CA THR A 214 -14.74 20.85 15.39
C THR A 214 -15.22 22.31 15.52
N LEU A 215 -15.68 22.91 14.43
CA LEU A 215 -16.21 24.28 14.42
C LEU A 215 -17.55 24.41 15.16
N GLU A 216 -18.38 23.37 15.11
CA GLU A 216 -19.75 23.38 15.64
C GLU A 216 -19.87 22.89 17.09
N LYS A 217 -18.82 22.28 17.66
CA LYS A 217 -18.84 21.68 19.00
C LYS A 217 -19.24 22.64 20.13
N GLU A 218 -19.01 23.94 19.96
CA GLU A 218 -19.33 24.97 20.98
C GLU A 218 -20.70 25.64 20.73
N ASN A 219 -21.33 25.40 19.57
CA ASN A 219 -22.58 26.05 19.22
C ASN A 219 -23.77 25.23 19.72
N LYS A 220 -24.53 25.78 20.68
CA LYS A 220 -25.68 25.11 21.33
C LYS A 220 -26.72 24.53 20.35
N ARG A 221 -26.92 25.15 19.18
CA ARG A 221 -27.91 24.69 18.19
C ARG A 221 -27.32 23.70 17.17
N ARG A 222 -25.99 23.61 17.07
CA ARG A 222 -25.30 22.78 16.06
C ARG A 222 -24.48 21.64 16.67
N VAL A 223 -24.27 21.66 17.99
CA VAL A 223 -23.53 20.63 18.72
C VAL A 223 -24.14 19.24 18.54
N GLN A 224 -25.47 19.13 18.47
CA GLN A 224 -26.12 17.85 18.23
C GLN A 224 -25.77 17.27 16.86
N ARG A 225 -25.82 18.08 15.79
CA ARG A 225 -25.35 17.69 14.45
C ARG A 225 -23.88 17.30 14.48
N SER A 226 -23.03 18.10 15.14
CA SER A 226 -21.60 17.80 15.28
C SER A 226 -21.36 16.44 15.93
N CYS A 227 -22.03 16.13 17.04
CA CYS A 227 -21.92 14.84 17.70
C CYS A 227 -22.40 13.68 16.81
N LEU A 228 -23.55 13.81 16.16
CA LEU A 228 -24.09 12.78 15.26
C LEU A 228 -23.19 12.56 14.03
N GLN A 229 -22.63 13.63 13.46
CA GLN A 229 -21.71 13.54 12.34
C GLN A 229 -20.39 12.89 12.75
N ALA A 230 -19.85 13.24 13.92
CA ALA A 230 -18.65 12.63 14.47
C ALA A 230 -18.86 11.13 14.78
N GLU A 231 -20.01 10.77 15.36
CA GLU A 231 -20.40 9.38 15.58
C GLU A 231 -20.57 8.62 14.26
N HIS A 232 -21.18 9.23 13.25
CA HIS A 232 -21.31 8.60 11.93
C HIS A 232 -19.95 8.35 11.28
N LEU A 233 -19.04 9.33 11.34
CA LEU A 233 -17.69 9.18 10.82
C LEU A 233 -16.89 8.14 11.61
N ALA A 234 -17.00 8.14 12.94
CA ALA A 234 -16.40 7.11 13.79
C ALA A 234 -16.92 5.72 13.42
N LYS A 235 -18.23 5.54 13.24
CA LYS A 235 -18.80 4.26 12.78
C LYS A 235 -18.32 3.85 11.39
N LEU A 236 -18.15 4.82 10.48
CA LEU A 236 -17.56 4.53 9.17
C LEU A 236 -16.08 4.11 9.29
N MET A 237 -15.33 4.72 10.21
CA MET A 237 -13.91 4.45 10.51
C MET A 237 -13.68 3.14 11.28
N ASP A 238 -14.43 2.91 12.35
CA ASP A 238 -14.43 1.67 13.14
C ASP A 238 -14.82 0.49 12.27
N ALA A 239 -15.75 0.71 11.34
CA ALA A 239 -16.05 -0.31 10.38
C ALA A 239 -14.84 -0.59 9.48
N PHE A 240 -13.84 0.29 9.25
CA PHE A 240 -12.61 -0.08 8.50
C PHE A 240 -11.69 -1.03 9.30
N ASP A 241 -11.74 -0.98 10.64
CA ASP A 241 -11.09 -1.95 11.53
C ASP A 241 -11.96 -3.22 11.73
N ASP A 242 -13.25 -3.11 11.46
CA ASP A 242 -14.19 -4.23 11.37
C ASP A 242 -14.09 -4.89 9.98
N PRO A 243 -14.08 -6.23 9.82
CA PRO A 243 -14.34 -6.86 8.53
C PRO A 243 -15.67 -6.39 7.86
N GLU A 244 -16.50 -5.59 8.55
CA GLU A 244 -17.75 -5.03 8.08
C GLU A 244 -17.71 -3.64 7.37
N ALA A 245 -16.76 -2.70 7.49
CA ALA A 245 -16.69 -1.57 6.50
C ALA A 245 -16.06 -1.97 5.21
N LEU A 246 -15.24 -3.03 5.24
CA LEU A 246 -14.95 -3.72 4.01
C LEU A 246 -16.28 -4.09 3.34
N LYS A 247 -17.45 -4.28 4.00
CA LYS A 247 -18.76 -4.44 3.30
C LYS A 247 -19.22 -3.22 2.48
N PHE A 248 -18.87 -1.98 2.84
CA PHE A 248 -19.32 -0.81 2.07
C PHE A 248 -18.58 -0.63 0.74
N ASN A 249 -17.44 -1.31 0.56
CA ASN A 249 -16.70 -1.34 -0.70
C ASN A 249 -15.94 -2.66 -0.92
N TYR A 250 -16.56 -3.79 -0.53
CA TYR A 250 -15.95 -5.13 -0.38
C TYR A 250 -15.44 -5.71 -1.69
N GLU A 251 -16.03 -5.20 -2.76
CA GLU A 251 -15.84 -5.64 -4.12
C GLU A 251 -14.73 -4.87 -4.82
N HIS A 252 -14.22 -3.79 -4.22
CA HIS A 252 -13.24 -2.94 -4.87
C HIS A 252 -11.80 -3.37 -4.54
N ALA A 253 -11.04 -3.80 -5.55
CA ALA A 253 -9.72 -4.37 -5.33
C ALA A 253 -8.68 -3.37 -4.79
N LYS A 254 -8.69 -2.11 -5.25
CA LYS A 254 -7.78 -1.05 -4.76
C LYS A 254 -7.86 -0.82 -3.24
N MET A 255 -9.04 -1.00 -2.62
CA MET A 255 -9.19 -0.86 -1.16
C MET A 255 -8.43 -1.96 -0.41
N TRP A 256 -8.47 -3.18 -0.94
CA TRP A 256 -7.75 -4.32 -0.38
C TRP A 256 -6.24 -4.23 -0.61
N GLU A 257 -5.79 -3.56 -1.68
CA GLU A 257 -4.37 -3.26 -1.88
C GLU A 257 -3.85 -2.27 -0.85
N ASN A 258 -4.60 -1.18 -0.60
CA ASN A 258 -4.24 -0.22 0.45
C ASN A 258 -4.26 -0.86 1.85
N TYR A 259 -5.26 -1.70 2.12
CA TYR A 259 -5.35 -2.44 3.39
C TYR A 259 -4.19 -3.44 3.54
N LEU A 260 -3.80 -4.14 2.47
CA LEU A 260 -2.65 -5.03 2.47
C LEU A 260 -1.36 -4.29 2.81
N LEU A 261 -1.12 -3.13 2.18
CA LEU A 261 0.06 -2.30 2.47
C LEU A 261 0.07 -1.84 3.93
N LEU A 262 -1.06 -1.35 4.45
CA LEU A 262 -1.18 -0.96 5.86
C LEU A 262 -0.89 -2.14 6.80
N CYS A 263 -1.37 -3.33 6.49
CA CYS A 263 -1.13 -4.55 7.27
C CYS A 263 0.37 -4.91 7.28
N VAL A 264 1.05 -4.79 6.14
CA VAL A 264 2.50 -5.03 6.04
C VAL A 264 3.27 -4.01 6.89
N ASP A 265 2.92 -2.73 6.82
CA ASP A 265 3.59 -1.65 7.55
C ASP A 265 3.38 -1.75 9.07
N THR A 266 2.19 -2.18 9.49
CA THR A 266 1.82 -2.35 10.91
C THR A 266 2.20 -3.72 11.48
N ASN A 267 2.75 -4.63 10.66
CA ASN A 267 3.02 -6.03 10.98
C ASN A 267 1.75 -6.86 11.35
N ASP A 268 0.56 -6.48 10.89
CA ASP A 268 -0.66 -7.31 10.98
C ASP A 268 -0.70 -8.34 9.83
N PHE A 269 0.05 -9.44 9.97
CA PHE A 269 0.08 -10.47 8.93
C PHE A 269 -1.23 -11.24 8.79
N ALA A 270 -2.06 -11.30 9.83
CA ALA A 270 -3.37 -11.94 9.75
C ALA A 270 -4.31 -11.13 8.84
N GLY A 271 -4.29 -9.79 8.99
CA GLY A 271 -4.92 -8.85 8.06
C GLY A 271 -4.37 -8.96 6.64
N ALA A 272 -3.04 -9.02 6.48
CA ALA A 272 -2.39 -9.16 5.17
C ALA A 272 -2.81 -10.44 4.42
N ILE A 273 -2.79 -11.60 5.09
CA ILE A 273 -3.21 -12.88 4.50
C ILE A 273 -4.69 -12.82 4.08
N ARG A 274 -5.54 -12.20 4.90
CA ARG A 274 -6.96 -12.00 4.58
C ARG A 274 -7.14 -11.11 3.34
N ALA A 275 -6.39 -10.02 3.27
CA ALA A 275 -6.42 -9.10 2.14
C ALA A 275 -6.01 -9.80 0.84
N LEU A 276 -4.94 -10.59 0.88
CA LEU A 276 -4.47 -11.38 -0.27
C LEU A 276 -5.52 -12.42 -0.72
N HIS A 277 -6.17 -13.12 0.21
CA HIS A 277 -7.26 -14.05 -0.12
C HIS A 277 -8.39 -13.37 -0.90
N ARG A 278 -8.74 -12.14 -0.50
CA ARG A 278 -9.81 -11.38 -1.12
C ARG A 278 -9.40 -10.75 -2.44
N LEU A 279 -8.17 -10.22 -2.56
CA LEU A 279 -7.62 -9.77 -3.83
C LEU A 279 -7.63 -10.88 -4.88
N LEU A 280 -7.35 -12.12 -4.46
CA LEU A 280 -7.44 -13.29 -5.33
C LEU A 280 -8.89 -13.63 -5.75
N ASP A 281 -9.90 -13.26 -4.97
CA ASP A 281 -11.31 -13.40 -5.37
C ASP A 281 -11.72 -12.35 -6.39
N LEU A 282 -11.20 -11.12 -6.24
CA LEU A 282 -11.59 -9.97 -7.06
C LEU A 282 -10.84 -9.93 -8.39
N LYS A 283 -9.51 -9.97 -8.35
CA LYS A 283 -8.65 -9.87 -9.54
C LYS A 283 -8.38 -11.22 -10.19
N GLY A 284 -8.63 -12.32 -9.47
CA GLY A 284 -8.36 -13.69 -9.90
C GLY A 284 -6.88 -14.09 -9.86
N LYS A 285 -5.96 -13.15 -10.05
CA LYS A 285 -4.50 -13.32 -9.97
C LYS A 285 -3.85 -12.25 -9.09
N HIS A 286 -2.72 -12.60 -8.50
CA HIS A 286 -1.83 -11.68 -7.79
C HIS A 286 -0.54 -11.54 -8.58
N GLU A 287 -0.10 -10.30 -8.80
CA GLU A 287 1.06 -9.99 -9.67
C GLU A 287 2.30 -9.54 -8.88
N ASP A 288 2.15 -9.19 -7.59
CA ASP A 288 3.24 -8.66 -6.78
C ASP A 288 3.98 -9.76 -6.00
N ASP A 289 5.04 -10.30 -6.59
CA ASP A 289 5.86 -11.33 -5.97
C ASP A 289 6.66 -10.80 -4.75
N GLU A 290 6.91 -9.49 -4.68
CA GLU A 290 7.75 -8.85 -3.66
C GLU A 290 6.99 -8.72 -2.35
N VAL A 291 5.72 -8.30 -2.40
CA VAL A 291 4.83 -8.24 -1.23
C VAL A 291 4.62 -9.62 -0.63
N LEU A 292 4.42 -10.66 -1.47
CA LEU A 292 4.30 -12.03 -1.00
C LEU A 292 5.56 -12.53 -0.30
N GLU A 293 6.73 -12.26 -0.88
CA GLU A 293 8.00 -12.62 -0.26
C GLU A 293 8.20 -11.92 1.09
N ALA A 294 7.92 -10.62 1.17
CA ALA A 294 8.06 -9.85 2.40
C ALA A 294 7.19 -10.43 3.53
N VAL A 295 5.92 -10.73 3.24
CA VAL A 295 5.00 -11.35 4.19
C VAL A 295 5.49 -12.73 4.62
N VAL A 296 5.91 -13.60 3.69
CA VAL A 296 6.42 -14.94 4.02
C VAL A 296 7.70 -14.87 4.87
N ALA A 297 8.66 -14.03 4.47
CA ALA A 297 9.94 -13.89 5.16
C ALA A 297 9.73 -13.44 6.60
N GLN A 298 8.78 -12.52 6.82
CA GLN A 298 8.48 -12.00 8.14
C GLN A 298 7.72 -13.02 9.01
N ILE A 299 6.73 -13.74 8.46
CA ILE A 299 6.08 -14.88 9.16
C ILE A 299 7.14 -15.91 9.59
N MET A 300 8.10 -16.23 8.72
CA MET A 300 9.16 -17.20 9.04
C MET A 300 10.09 -16.74 10.16
N LYS A 301 10.34 -15.44 10.32
CA LYS A 301 11.08 -14.90 11.48
C LYS A 301 10.29 -15.11 12.77
N PHE A 302 8.97 -14.86 12.75
CA PHE A 302 8.11 -15.06 13.92
C PHE A 302 7.93 -16.53 14.29
N VAL A 303 7.83 -17.45 13.31
CA VAL A 303 7.73 -18.90 13.58
C VAL A 303 8.96 -19.43 14.31
N LYS A 304 10.16 -18.90 14.01
CA LYS A 304 11.40 -19.29 14.72
C LYS A 304 11.38 -18.93 16.21
N SER A 305 10.54 -17.98 16.63
CA SER A 305 10.39 -17.57 18.03
C SER A 305 9.47 -18.46 18.87
N LYS A 306 8.89 -19.54 18.28
CA LYS A 306 7.96 -20.50 18.91
C LYS A 306 6.64 -19.89 19.41
N ASP A 307 6.14 -18.85 18.76
CA ASP A 307 4.81 -18.30 19.03
C ASP A 307 3.71 -19.15 18.36
N ASP A 308 2.66 -19.52 19.11
CA ASP A 308 1.51 -20.28 18.61
C ASP A 308 0.73 -19.51 17.53
N SER A 309 0.69 -18.18 17.64
CA SER A 309 0.09 -17.30 16.63
C SER A 309 0.80 -17.43 15.28
N ALA A 310 2.13 -17.53 15.29
CA ALA A 310 2.94 -17.67 14.09
C ALA A 310 2.69 -19.00 13.36
N ASN A 311 2.44 -20.09 14.09
CA ASN A 311 2.07 -21.37 13.50
C ASN A 311 0.69 -21.32 12.83
N HIS A 312 -0.27 -20.59 13.40
CA HIS A 312 -1.56 -20.36 12.76
C HIS A 312 -1.40 -19.56 11.45
N MET A 313 -0.66 -18.45 11.50
CA MET A 313 -0.39 -17.63 10.31
C MET A 313 0.34 -18.41 9.21
N LYS A 314 1.32 -19.24 9.58
CA LYS A 314 2.00 -20.16 8.66
C LYS A 314 1.00 -21.09 7.95
N LYS A 315 0.04 -21.66 8.68
CA LYS A 315 -0.98 -22.56 8.12
C LYS A 315 -1.91 -21.83 7.16
N GLU A 316 -2.38 -20.63 7.52
CA GLU A 316 -3.24 -19.83 6.64
C GLU A 316 -2.49 -19.37 5.38
N MET A 317 -1.23 -18.95 5.51
CA MET A 317 -0.39 -18.59 4.36
C MET A 317 -0.17 -19.78 3.41
N CYS A 318 0.02 -21.00 3.95
CA CYS A 318 0.10 -22.21 3.12
C CYS A 318 -1.20 -22.48 2.34
N LYS A 319 -2.37 -22.23 2.93
CA LYS A 319 -3.66 -22.37 2.24
C LYS A 319 -3.81 -21.33 1.13
N LEU A 320 -3.40 -20.09 1.39
CA LEU A 320 -3.40 -19.03 0.38
C LEU A 320 -2.53 -19.42 -0.82
N LEU A 321 -1.28 -19.84 -0.58
CA LEU A 321 -0.36 -20.24 -1.65
C LEU A 321 -0.86 -21.47 -2.41
N ALA A 322 -1.46 -22.46 -1.74
CA ALA A 322 -2.10 -23.59 -2.41
C ALA A 322 -3.24 -23.14 -3.34
N ARG A 323 -4.07 -22.20 -2.86
CA ARG A 323 -5.17 -21.64 -3.64
C ARG A 323 -4.67 -20.86 -4.85
N MET A 324 -3.65 -20.01 -4.66
CA MET A 324 -3.06 -19.24 -5.75
C MET A 324 -2.38 -20.17 -6.79
N ALA A 325 -1.67 -21.20 -6.36
CA ALA A 325 -1.04 -22.20 -7.24
C ALA A 325 -2.05 -22.92 -8.17
N SER A 326 -3.32 -22.99 -7.76
CA SER A 326 -4.39 -23.58 -8.59
C SER A 326 -4.94 -22.61 -9.65
N LYS A 327 -4.81 -21.29 -9.43
CA LYS A 327 -5.36 -20.24 -10.28
C LYS A 327 -4.31 -19.58 -11.19
N GLN A 328 -3.05 -19.56 -10.76
CA GLN A 328 -1.96 -18.89 -11.48
C GLN A 328 -0.67 -19.71 -11.48
N THR A 329 0.16 -19.44 -12.48
CA THR A 329 1.54 -19.92 -12.50
C THR A 329 2.38 -19.06 -11.58
N PHE A 330 3.06 -19.69 -10.63
CA PHE A 330 4.01 -18.99 -9.75
C PHE A 330 5.35 -18.78 -10.41
N SER A 331 6.00 -17.68 -10.03
CA SER A 331 7.42 -17.50 -10.26
C SER A 331 8.23 -18.48 -9.42
N PRO A 332 9.49 -18.73 -9.80
CA PRO A 332 10.38 -19.56 -8.99
C PRO A 332 10.56 -19.03 -7.56
N LYS A 333 10.49 -17.71 -7.40
CA LYS A 333 10.62 -17.00 -6.13
C LYS A 333 9.49 -17.37 -5.16
N ILE A 334 8.24 -17.36 -5.63
CA ILE A 334 7.08 -17.77 -4.82
C ILE A 334 7.14 -19.25 -4.50
N TRP A 335 7.54 -20.12 -5.43
CA TRP A 335 7.69 -21.55 -5.14
C TRP A 335 8.70 -21.81 -4.02
N ARG A 336 9.83 -21.08 -4.00
CA ARG A 336 10.81 -21.16 -2.89
C ARG A 336 10.23 -20.65 -1.57
N CYS A 337 9.48 -19.54 -1.59
CA CYS A 337 8.79 -19.05 -0.40
C CYS A 337 7.82 -20.10 0.15
N TYR A 338 7.07 -20.77 -0.73
CA TYR A 338 6.14 -21.82 -0.33
C TYR A 338 6.87 -23.05 0.24
N ALA A 339 7.95 -23.49 -0.42
CA ALA A 339 8.78 -24.58 0.08
C ALA A 339 9.37 -24.24 1.46
N ALA A 340 9.87 -23.02 1.66
CA ALA A 340 10.42 -22.57 2.94
C ALA A 340 9.39 -22.61 4.07
N LEU A 341 8.12 -22.27 3.80
CA LEU A 341 7.05 -22.42 4.78
C LEU A 341 6.81 -23.90 5.13
N VAL A 342 6.79 -24.79 4.15
CA VAL A 342 6.49 -26.23 4.36
C VAL A 342 7.74 -27.03 4.77
N GLN A 343 8.88 -26.38 4.99
CA GLN A 343 10.11 -27.07 5.35
C GLN A 343 9.92 -27.92 6.62
N PRO A 344 10.16 -29.25 6.55
CA PRO A 344 10.09 -30.12 7.71
C PRO A 344 11.17 -29.74 8.74
N GLY A 345 10.82 -29.80 10.03
CA GLY A 345 11.81 -29.65 11.10
C GLY A 345 12.77 -30.84 11.14
N ASN A 346 13.96 -30.67 11.72
CA ASN A 346 15.00 -31.72 11.77
C ASN A 346 14.53 -33.03 12.45
N GLU A 347 13.50 -32.95 13.32
CA GLU A 347 12.94 -34.08 14.05
C GLU A 347 11.72 -34.72 13.36
N ASP A 348 11.22 -34.11 12.28
CA ASP A 348 10.05 -34.60 11.57
C ASP A 348 10.42 -35.87 10.78
N ARG A 349 9.64 -36.94 10.96
CA ARG A 349 9.81 -38.22 10.25
C ARG A 349 8.63 -38.56 9.35
N SER A 350 7.69 -37.63 9.16
CA SER A 350 6.54 -37.83 8.30
C SER A 350 6.96 -37.88 6.84
N ILE A 351 6.79 -39.04 6.21
CA ILE A 351 7.11 -39.26 4.78
C ILE A 351 6.23 -38.34 3.92
N GLU A 352 4.94 -38.25 4.19
CA GLU A 352 4.02 -37.37 3.44
C GLU A 352 4.44 -35.89 3.48
N HIS A 353 4.99 -35.43 4.61
CA HIS A 353 5.43 -34.06 4.73
C HIS A 353 6.69 -33.79 3.89
N HIS A 354 7.63 -34.76 3.89
CA HIS A 354 8.83 -34.70 3.04
C HIS A 354 8.49 -34.84 1.56
N GLU A 355 7.50 -35.64 1.17
CA GLU A 355 7.01 -35.74 -0.20
C GLU A 355 6.38 -34.43 -0.69
N LYS A 356 5.54 -33.80 0.15
CA LYS A 356 4.96 -32.48 -0.15
C LYS A 356 6.04 -31.42 -0.32
N TYR A 357 7.03 -31.41 0.57
CA TYR A 357 8.16 -30.48 0.47
C TYR A 357 8.99 -30.71 -0.79
N LEU A 358 9.30 -31.96 -1.12
CA LEU A 358 10.01 -32.32 -2.35
C LEU A 358 9.24 -31.88 -3.59
N HIS A 359 7.93 -32.11 -3.63
CA HIS A 359 7.09 -31.68 -4.75
C HIS A 359 7.15 -30.16 -4.97
N LEU A 360 7.15 -29.36 -3.89
CA LEU A 360 7.27 -27.90 -3.99
C LEU A 360 8.65 -27.46 -4.50
N LEU A 361 9.73 -28.11 -4.04
CA LEU A 361 11.08 -27.84 -4.52
C LEU A 361 11.25 -28.20 -6.01
N GLU A 362 10.67 -29.33 -6.45
CA GLU A 362 10.69 -29.71 -7.87
C GLU A 362 9.95 -28.69 -8.73
N ARG A 363 8.82 -28.14 -8.26
CA ARG A 363 8.12 -27.05 -8.97
C ARG A 363 8.95 -25.76 -9.02
N ALA A 364 9.66 -25.41 -7.96
CA ALA A 364 10.58 -24.27 -7.95
C ALA A 364 11.70 -24.46 -8.99
N TYR A 365 12.37 -25.61 -8.94
CA TYR A 365 13.46 -25.97 -9.85
C TYR A 365 13.00 -25.99 -11.32
N LEU A 366 11.84 -26.60 -11.61
CA LEU A 366 11.30 -26.62 -12.97
C LEU A 366 10.96 -25.21 -13.48
N ALA A 367 10.46 -24.34 -12.62
CA ALA A 367 10.17 -22.95 -12.99
C ALA A 367 11.44 -22.15 -13.34
N ASP A 368 12.59 -22.46 -12.73
CA ASP A 368 13.87 -21.87 -13.13
C ASP A 368 14.44 -22.53 -14.39
N HIS A 369 14.39 -23.86 -14.49
CA HIS A 369 14.99 -24.61 -15.60
C HIS A 369 14.27 -24.38 -16.94
N THR A 370 12.97 -24.10 -16.91
CA THR A 370 12.17 -23.81 -18.11
C THR A 370 12.37 -22.38 -18.63
N LYS A 371 13.06 -21.49 -17.89
CA LYS A 371 13.43 -20.18 -18.42
C LYS A 371 14.40 -20.33 -19.59
N GLN A 372 14.16 -19.57 -20.65
CA GLN A 372 14.98 -19.60 -21.85
C GLN A 372 16.41 -19.14 -21.51
N ASN A 373 17.41 -19.94 -21.91
CA ASN A 373 18.83 -19.61 -21.75
C ASN A 373 19.30 -19.32 -20.31
N TRP A 374 18.76 -20.01 -19.30
CA TRP A 374 19.23 -19.89 -17.90
C TRP A 374 20.74 -20.15 -17.73
N TYR A 375 21.36 -20.85 -18.68
CA TYR A 375 22.79 -21.16 -18.72
C TYR A 375 23.67 -20.02 -19.28
N SER A 376 23.08 -18.90 -19.71
CA SER A 376 23.83 -17.78 -20.31
C SER A 376 24.40 -16.80 -19.27
N GLU A 377 23.71 -16.61 -18.16
CA GLU A 377 24.16 -15.74 -17.06
C GLU A 377 24.67 -16.57 -15.89
N GLU A 378 25.85 -16.22 -15.35
CA GLU A 378 26.46 -16.98 -14.25
C GLU A 378 25.58 -16.97 -12.99
N GLU A 379 24.90 -15.86 -12.70
CA GLU A 379 24.02 -15.74 -11.53
C GLU A 379 22.77 -16.63 -11.64
N GLN A 380 22.14 -16.68 -12.82
CA GLN A 380 20.99 -17.54 -13.06
C GLN A 380 21.38 -19.03 -13.04
N CYS A 381 22.58 -19.37 -13.54
CA CYS A 381 23.14 -20.71 -13.40
C CYS A 381 23.26 -21.12 -11.93
N CYS A 382 23.82 -20.25 -11.08
CA CYS A 382 23.94 -20.51 -9.65
C CYS A 382 22.58 -20.77 -9.00
N VAL A 383 21.56 -19.99 -9.36
CA VAL A 383 20.20 -20.15 -8.83
C VAL A 383 19.61 -21.52 -9.20
N VAL A 384 19.73 -21.93 -10.46
CA VAL A 384 19.26 -23.26 -10.93
C VAL A 384 20.02 -24.40 -10.26
N LEU A 385 21.35 -24.28 -10.14
CA LEU A 385 22.18 -25.32 -9.52
C LEU A 385 21.88 -25.45 -8.02
N ASN A 386 21.75 -24.34 -7.30
CA ASN A 386 21.39 -24.37 -5.88
C ASN A 386 19.99 -24.97 -5.66
N ALA A 387 19.01 -24.62 -6.50
CA ALA A 387 17.68 -25.24 -6.45
C ALA A 387 17.75 -26.76 -6.73
N ALA A 388 18.60 -27.19 -7.68
CA ALA A 388 18.82 -28.60 -7.96
C ALA A 388 19.49 -29.32 -6.77
N VAL A 389 20.46 -28.70 -6.11
CA VAL A 389 21.09 -29.24 -4.89
C VAL A 389 20.06 -29.46 -3.79
N ASP A 390 19.14 -28.52 -3.57
CA ASP A 390 18.09 -28.66 -2.57
C ASP A 390 17.15 -29.83 -2.89
N VAL A 391 16.75 -30.00 -4.16
CA VAL A 391 15.96 -31.15 -4.63
C VAL A 391 16.72 -32.47 -4.40
N LEU A 392 18.01 -32.52 -4.76
CA LEU A 392 18.84 -33.72 -4.62
C LEU A 392 19.02 -34.11 -3.14
N LYS A 393 19.29 -33.14 -2.26
CA LYS A 393 19.37 -33.35 -0.80
C LYS A 393 18.09 -33.93 -0.24
N GLN A 394 16.93 -33.41 -0.65
CA GLN A 394 15.65 -33.92 -0.16
C GLN A 394 15.28 -35.28 -0.73
N LYS A 395 15.61 -35.57 -2.00
CA LYS A 395 15.48 -36.93 -2.56
C LYS A 395 16.33 -37.93 -1.79
N GLN A 396 17.54 -37.54 -1.40
CA GLN A 396 18.40 -38.36 -0.56
C GLN A 396 17.77 -38.62 0.81
N ARG A 397 17.29 -37.58 1.48
CA ARG A 397 16.63 -37.71 2.79
C ARG A 397 15.39 -38.60 2.75
N LEU A 398 14.59 -38.50 1.68
CA LEU A 398 13.41 -39.32 1.49
C LEU A 398 13.75 -40.80 1.23
N ALA A 399 14.83 -41.07 0.49
CA ALA A 399 15.33 -42.42 0.29
C ALA A 399 15.83 -43.05 1.60
N GLU A 400 16.47 -42.27 2.48
CA GLU A 400 16.84 -42.70 3.83
C GLU A 400 15.61 -43.04 4.69
N LEU A 401 14.57 -42.22 4.65
CA LEU A 401 13.32 -42.45 5.40
C LEU A 401 12.54 -43.68 4.89
N ASN A 402 12.57 -43.92 3.58
CA ASN A 402 11.88 -45.03 2.94
C ASN A 402 12.70 -46.34 2.91
N ASN A 403 13.91 -46.37 3.49
CA ASN A 403 14.85 -47.49 3.41
C ASN A 403 15.04 -48.01 1.97
N THR A 404 15.11 -47.08 1.00
CA THR A 404 15.25 -47.44 -0.42
C THR A 404 16.68 -47.93 -0.70
N ASP A 405 16.83 -48.87 -1.64
CA ASP A 405 18.15 -49.39 -2.01
C ASP A 405 19.10 -48.25 -2.43
N PRO A 406 20.33 -48.20 -1.89
CA PRO A 406 21.31 -47.14 -2.22
C PRO A 406 21.61 -47.03 -3.71
N THR A 407 21.54 -48.15 -4.43
CA THR A 407 21.80 -48.21 -5.88
C THR A 407 20.66 -47.59 -6.71
N ASP A 408 19.41 -47.76 -6.29
CA ASP A 408 18.23 -47.14 -6.91
C ASP A 408 18.20 -45.63 -6.63
N MET A 409 18.49 -45.24 -5.39
CA MET A 409 18.68 -43.84 -4.99
C MET A 409 19.76 -43.14 -5.81
N ALA A 410 20.95 -43.75 -5.92
CA ALA A 410 22.06 -43.27 -6.74
C ALA A 410 21.68 -43.14 -8.23
N SER A 411 20.82 -44.01 -8.74
CA SER A 411 20.33 -43.91 -10.13
C SER A 411 19.43 -42.68 -10.33
N LYS A 412 18.47 -42.42 -9.43
CA LYS A 412 17.53 -41.29 -9.48
C LYS A 412 18.22 -39.94 -9.35
N LEU A 413 19.22 -39.84 -8.47
CA LEU A 413 20.02 -38.62 -8.31
C LEU A 413 20.82 -38.31 -9.59
N ARG A 414 21.42 -39.32 -10.22
CA ARG A 414 22.20 -39.14 -11.47
C ARG A 414 21.38 -38.65 -12.64
N VAL A 415 20.16 -39.16 -12.80
CA VAL A 415 19.25 -38.74 -13.89
C VAL A 415 18.96 -37.23 -13.80
N THR A 416 18.88 -36.69 -12.60
CA THR A 416 18.63 -35.25 -12.38
C THR A 416 19.91 -34.41 -12.50
N ALA A 417 21.04 -34.90 -11.98
CA ALA A 417 22.29 -34.12 -11.90
C ALA A 417 23.10 -34.09 -13.21
N ARG A 418 23.17 -35.19 -13.99
CA ARG A 418 24.02 -35.28 -15.18
C ARG A 418 23.66 -34.29 -16.30
N PRO A 419 22.38 -34.06 -16.64
CA PRO A 419 22.01 -33.09 -17.67
C PRO A 419 22.46 -31.66 -17.31
N LEU A 420 22.36 -31.28 -16.04
CA LEU A 420 22.77 -29.96 -15.56
C LEU A 420 24.28 -29.75 -15.69
N VAL A 421 25.08 -30.73 -15.23
CA VAL A 421 26.54 -30.67 -15.36
C VAL A 421 26.96 -30.57 -16.82
N ALA A 422 26.37 -31.37 -17.71
CA ALA A 422 26.70 -31.34 -19.13
C ALA A 422 26.39 -29.98 -19.79
N ILE A 423 25.28 -29.34 -19.44
CA ILE A 423 24.90 -28.01 -19.97
C ILE A 423 25.87 -26.94 -19.46
N VAL A 424 26.20 -26.94 -18.17
CA VAL A 424 27.10 -25.95 -17.57
C VAL A 424 28.53 -26.11 -18.10
N GLU A 425 29.03 -27.34 -18.20
CA GLU A 425 30.37 -27.62 -18.74
C GLU A 425 30.51 -27.27 -20.21
N LYS A 426 29.44 -27.47 -21.01
CA LYS A 426 29.41 -27.06 -22.41
C LYS A 426 29.53 -25.53 -22.56
N THR A 427 29.03 -24.79 -21.59
CA THR A 427 28.91 -23.32 -21.68
C THR A 427 30.11 -22.62 -21.03
N TYR A 428 30.58 -23.11 -19.89
CA TYR A 428 31.65 -22.49 -19.08
C TYR A 428 32.93 -23.34 -18.99
N GLY A 429 33.04 -24.42 -19.77
CA GLY A 429 34.17 -25.34 -19.71
C GLY A 429 34.11 -26.32 -18.54
N ILE A 430 35.01 -27.30 -18.54
CA ILE A 430 35.09 -28.33 -17.49
C ILE A 430 35.27 -27.64 -16.13
N ASP A 431 34.47 -28.04 -15.14
CA ASP A 431 34.44 -27.43 -13.79
C ASP A 431 34.15 -25.92 -13.76
N ALA A 432 33.46 -25.40 -14.80
CA ALA A 432 33.24 -23.98 -14.99
C ALA A 432 34.56 -23.17 -14.96
N SER A 433 35.63 -23.72 -15.55
CA SER A 433 36.96 -23.11 -15.55
C SER A 433 37.00 -21.71 -16.16
N SER A 434 36.12 -21.43 -17.13
CA SER A 434 35.99 -20.11 -17.77
C SER A 434 35.03 -19.15 -17.06
N ALA A 435 34.37 -19.58 -15.99
CA ALA A 435 33.50 -18.71 -15.19
C ALA A 435 34.31 -17.78 -14.29
N THR A 436 33.83 -16.54 -14.18
CA THR A 436 34.40 -15.49 -13.32
C THR A 436 33.93 -15.63 -11.87
N SER A 437 32.72 -16.14 -11.64
CA SER A 437 32.14 -16.32 -10.32
C SER A 437 32.61 -17.59 -9.61
N ASN A 438 33.24 -17.43 -8.44
CA ASN A 438 33.59 -18.55 -7.56
C ASN A 438 32.36 -19.29 -7.01
N THR A 439 31.20 -18.62 -6.93
CA THR A 439 29.95 -19.23 -6.46
C THR A 439 29.42 -20.29 -7.44
N LEU A 440 29.60 -20.06 -8.75
CA LEU A 440 29.20 -21.01 -9.79
C LEU A 440 30.04 -22.29 -9.74
N LYS A 441 31.35 -22.14 -9.52
CA LYS A 441 32.27 -23.27 -9.34
C LYS A 441 31.89 -24.12 -8.13
N SER A 442 31.55 -23.47 -7.00
CA SER A 442 31.08 -24.16 -5.80
C SER A 442 29.76 -24.91 -6.03
N ALA A 443 28.76 -24.24 -6.62
CA ALA A 443 27.46 -24.85 -6.88
C ALA A 443 27.54 -26.04 -7.84
N LEU A 444 28.40 -25.95 -8.88
CA LEU A 444 28.66 -27.06 -9.79
C LEU A 444 29.38 -28.22 -9.08
N ALA A 445 30.35 -27.93 -8.21
CA ALA A 445 31.03 -28.95 -7.41
C ALA A 445 30.06 -29.68 -6.47
N ASP A 446 29.12 -28.98 -5.86
CA ASP A 446 28.09 -29.57 -5.01
C ASP A 446 27.20 -30.54 -5.79
N VAL A 447 26.74 -30.16 -6.99
CA VAL A 447 25.95 -31.05 -7.87
C VAL A 447 26.77 -32.26 -8.32
N LYS A 448 28.06 -32.07 -8.65
CA LYS A 448 28.97 -33.16 -9.00
C LYS A 448 29.24 -34.11 -7.83
N GLY A 449 29.28 -33.60 -6.60
CA GLY A 449 29.41 -34.40 -5.38
C GLY A 449 28.33 -35.48 -5.24
N PHE A 450 27.10 -35.19 -5.67
CA PHE A 450 26.03 -36.19 -5.69
C PHE A 450 26.23 -37.27 -6.76
N ILE A 451 26.93 -36.97 -7.86
CA ILE A 451 27.25 -37.94 -8.91
C ILE A 451 28.40 -38.84 -8.43
N THR A 452 29.46 -38.28 -7.87
CA THR A 452 30.63 -39.05 -7.40
C THR A 452 30.27 -39.95 -6.21
N ASN A 453 29.46 -39.47 -5.26
CA ASN A 453 28.95 -40.29 -4.16
C ASN A 453 28.03 -41.42 -4.66
N ALA A 454 27.22 -41.16 -5.69
CA ALA A 454 26.38 -42.17 -6.34
C ALA A 454 27.18 -43.23 -7.12
N ASP A 455 28.37 -42.87 -7.62
CA ASP A 455 29.27 -43.79 -8.30
C ASP A 455 30.13 -44.61 -7.32
N ALA A 456 30.47 -44.06 -6.16
CA ALA A 456 31.16 -44.78 -5.07
C ALA A 456 30.32 -45.89 -4.42
N GLN A 457 28.99 -45.77 -4.40
CA GLN A 457 28.06 -46.76 -3.84
C GLN A 457 27.81 -47.99 -4.76
N ARG A 458 28.37 -48.01 -5.98
CA ARG A 458 28.28 -49.14 -6.92
C ARG A 458 29.48 -50.09 -6.88
N LEU A 459 30.60 -49.64 -6.33
CA LEU A 459 31.80 -50.44 -6.07
C LEU A 459 31.64 -51.15 -4.73
#